data_AF-A0A1B0FA20-F1
#
_entry.id   AF-A0A1B0FA20-F1
#
_cell.length_a   1.000
_cell.length_b   1.000
_cell.length_c   1.000
_cell.angle_alpha   90.00
_cell.angle_beta   90.00
_cell.angle_gamma   90.00
#
_symmetry.space_group_name_H-M   'P 1'
#
loop_
_entity.id
_entity.type
_entity.pdbx_description
1 polymer ?
#
loop_
_entity_poly.entity_id
_entity_poly.type
_entity_poly.pdbx_seq_one_letter_code
_entity_poly.pdbx_strand_id
1 'polypeptide(L)'
;MNNHTDLDQLADAELQRLHRQLRSLQLELRSLLDNKTKQLKKQNQIITVLQLEHQALKCEINTLERGVHAKRNSLKGNYLINLQQQFIEIQRLSQTERTSLWELEGHIKKIEKEIDVLRKLEVPDSCYKDTIHKVQKSVVKLENRLDVVNKKCSDVLTENSKLRHSIDHMLQDRANFNEMWQSMVTQFNDGKKYIMELIDQSTLAYDQREELYNKLQVLKDRNENDKIMHIQEMREMQRRLEHDAKLQKFYDIKCKKRLNLEMEHREMDKKLAKKEAFEKQLNEYNEIIDKMKKLYEEPDTSHLIAQFRRQEDENFALFNYVNELSHEVEVLNDVTQELNDEIERQQAELLEKELKQKTEALDYLTEELQNAEISNNEAKHKLDSLDTRLQLLLSGIGDIFKELSGEDAPILNVLSFNTLLTAHNVKLFIGVIERRTNMCISNINIEEDLSNKILAKKDRIPKFNVKDNVKQRY
;
A
#
# COMPACT_ATOMS: atom_id res chain seq x y z
N MET A 1 24.33 -50.30 232.68
CA MET A 1 23.92 -48.89 232.90
C MET A 1 24.13 -48.11 231.61
N ASN A 2 23.31 -47.13 231.23
CA ASN A 2 21.85 -47.11 231.41
C ASN A 2 21.14 -46.10 230.47
N ASN A 3 21.60 -44.84 230.42
CA ASN A 3 21.00 -43.79 229.57
C ASN A 3 21.14 -44.17 228.06
N HIS A 4 20.44 -43.69 227.03
CA HIS A 4 19.24 -42.85 226.85
C HIS A 4 19.26 -41.40 227.43
N THR A 5 18.44 -40.45 226.94
CA THR A 5 17.46 -40.51 225.82
C THR A 5 17.46 -39.26 224.93
N ASP A 6 17.92 -38.12 225.44
CA ASP A 6 16.99 -36.98 225.47
C ASP A 6 17.05 -35.99 224.28
N LEU A 7 18.20 -35.84 223.61
CA LEU A 7 18.44 -34.62 222.80
C LEU A 7 17.92 -34.66 221.34
N ASP A 8 17.32 -35.75 220.88
CA ASP A 8 16.70 -35.81 219.53
C ASP A 8 15.58 -34.75 219.36
N GLN A 9 14.91 -34.37 220.45
CA GLN A 9 13.71 -33.52 220.42
C GLN A 9 13.91 -32.12 219.81
N LEU A 10 15.13 -31.56 219.81
CA LEU A 10 15.35 -30.21 219.30
C LEU A 10 15.33 -30.17 217.75
N ALA A 11 15.68 -31.27 217.09
CA ALA A 11 15.72 -31.36 215.63
C ALA A 11 14.32 -31.28 214.98
N ASP A 12 13.30 -31.84 215.64
CA ASP A 12 11.92 -31.89 215.14
C ASP A 12 11.26 -30.51 215.05
N ALA A 13 11.66 -29.55 215.90
CA ALA A 13 10.97 -28.26 216.04
C ALA A 13 11.15 -27.35 214.81
N GLU A 14 12.38 -27.13 214.34
CA GLU A 14 12.64 -26.28 213.18
C GLU A 14 12.22 -26.94 211.86
N LEU A 15 12.33 -28.29 211.79
CA LEU A 15 11.83 -29.08 210.66
C LEU A 15 10.36 -28.79 210.33
N GLN A 16 9.51 -28.57 211.34
CA GLN A 16 8.11 -28.23 211.11
C GLN A 16 7.90 -26.82 210.53
N ARG A 17 8.72 -25.83 210.92
CA ARG A 17 8.56 -24.43 210.48
C ARG A 17 8.85 -24.31 208.97
N LEU A 18 9.96 -24.90 208.52
CA LEU A 18 10.32 -24.94 207.10
C LEU A 18 9.26 -25.69 206.27
N HIS A 19 8.77 -26.84 206.75
CA HIS A 19 7.73 -27.61 206.07
C HIS A 19 6.45 -26.81 205.78
N ARG A 20 6.05 -25.88 206.67
CA ARG A 20 4.84 -25.06 206.45
C ARG A 20 5.01 -24.06 205.30
N GLN A 21 6.15 -23.36 205.23
CA GLN A 21 6.41 -22.40 204.15
C GLN A 21 6.64 -23.08 202.79
N LEU A 22 7.29 -24.25 202.77
CA LEU A 22 7.45 -25.05 201.55
C LEU A 22 6.09 -25.48 200.98
N ARG A 23 5.13 -25.83 201.86
CA ARG A 23 3.81 -26.32 201.46
C ARG A 23 2.90 -25.22 200.88
N SER A 24 2.99 -23.97 201.32
CA SER A 24 2.21 -22.87 200.73
C SER A 24 2.73 -22.48 199.34
N LEU A 25 4.05 -22.32 199.17
CA LEU A 25 4.65 -22.01 197.87
C LEU A 25 4.44 -23.12 196.83
N GLN A 26 4.42 -24.40 197.26
CA GLN A 26 4.04 -25.51 196.39
C GLN A 26 2.59 -25.44 195.89
N LEU A 27 1.66 -24.82 196.61
CA LEU A 27 0.26 -24.68 196.17
C LEU A 27 0.09 -23.56 195.13
N GLU A 28 0.71 -22.40 195.34
CA GLU A 28 0.67 -21.28 194.39
C GLU A 28 1.30 -21.65 193.05
N LEU A 29 2.51 -22.25 193.08
CA LEU A 29 3.23 -22.69 191.89
C LEU A 29 2.45 -23.77 191.11
N ARG A 30 1.71 -24.65 191.82
CA ARG A 30 0.86 -25.68 191.20
C ARG A 30 -0.41 -25.10 190.56
N SER A 31 -1.00 -24.04 191.13
CA SER A 31 -2.17 -23.36 190.55
C SER A 31 -1.85 -22.61 189.25
N LEU A 32 -0.69 -21.95 189.19
CA LEU A 32 -0.20 -21.28 187.98
C LEU A 32 0.11 -22.28 186.85
N LEU A 33 0.76 -23.40 187.17
CA LEU A 33 1.02 -24.47 186.20
C LEU A 33 -0.27 -25.08 185.64
N ASP A 34 -1.26 -25.35 186.48
CA ASP A 34 -2.52 -25.97 186.04
C ASP A 34 -3.33 -25.04 185.11
N ASN A 35 -3.33 -23.73 185.36
CA ASN A 35 -3.93 -22.76 184.43
C ASN A 35 -3.14 -22.63 183.11
N LYS A 36 -1.80 -22.56 183.15
CA LYS A 36 -0.96 -22.47 181.94
C LYS A 36 -1.06 -23.72 181.07
N THR A 37 -1.08 -24.91 181.66
CA THR A 37 -1.23 -26.18 180.92
C THR A 37 -2.62 -26.33 180.30
N LYS A 38 -3.68 -25.84 180.94
CA LYS A 38 -5.03 -25.79 180.33
C LYS A 38 -5.09 -24.85 179.11
N GLN A 39 -4.43 -23.70 179.16
CA GLN A 39 -4.35 -22.78 178.02
C GLN A 39 -3.55 -23.37 176.85
N LEU A 40 -2.39 -23.97 177.13
CA LEU A 40 -1.57 -24.69 176.14
C LEU A 40 -2.31 -25.85 175.47
N LYS A 41 -3.09 -26.65 176.23
CA LYS A 41 -3.90 -27.74 175.65
C LYS A 41 -4.92 -27.23 174.64
N LYS A 42 -5.62 -26.12 174.93
CA LYS A 42 -6.57 -25.50 173.99
C LYS A 42 -5.88 -24.97 172.72
N GLN A 43 -4.73 -24.30 172.87
CA GLN A 43 -3.97 -23.79 171.73
C GLN A 43 -3.45 -24.93 170.84
N ASN A 44 -2.90 -25.99 171.43
CA ASN A 44 -2.43 -27.16 170.69
C ASN A 44 -3.55 -27.88 169.94
N GLN A 45 -4.75 -28.01 170.52
CA GLN A 45 -5.89 -28.61 169.81
C GLN A 45 -6.30 -27.82 168.56
N ILE A 46 -6.34 -26.48 168.65
CA ILE A 46 -6.64 -25.62 167.49
C ILE A 46 -5.56 -25.77 166.41
N ILE A 47 -4.28 -25.80 166.79
CA ILE A 47 -3.16 -26.02 165.88
C ILE A 47 -3.30 -27.38 165.17
N THR A 48 -3.65 -28.46 165.87
CA THR A 48 -3.82 -29.78 165.24
C THR A 48 -4.99 -29.83 164.25
N VAL A 49 -6.08 -29.10 164.48
CA VAL A 49 -7.21 -29.04 163.52
C VAL A 49 -6.79 -28.30 162.25
N LEU A 50 -6.19 -27.11 162.38
CA LEU A 50 -5.73 -26.32 161.23
C LEU A 50 -4.64 -27.03 160.42
N GLN A 51 -3.79 -27.85 161.07
CA GLN A 51 -2.81 -28.68 160.37
C GLN A 51 -3.46 -29.80 159.53
N LEU A 52 -4.54 -30.41 160.02
CA LEU A 52 -5.29 -31.42 159.27
C LEU A 52 -6.05 -30.81 158.08
N GLU A 53 -6.70 -29.66 158.26
CA GLU A 53 -7.39 -28.95 157.18
C GLU A 53 -6.41 -28.50 156.07
N HIS A 54 -5.25 -27.95 156.45
CA HIS A 54 -4.21 -27.58 155.48
C HIS A 54 -3.65 -28.81 154.74
N GLN A 55 -3.48 -29.96 155.40
CA GLN A 55 -3.10 -31.20 154.72
C GLN A 55 -4.18 -31.70 153.76
N ALA A 56 -5.46 -31.64 154.14
CA ALA A 56 -6.58 -32.04 153.28
C ALA A 56 -6.63 -31.19 152.00
N LEU A 57 -6.66 -29.86 152.12
CA LEU A 57 -6.68 -28.94 150.98
C LEU A 57 -5.43 -29.08 150.08
N LYS A 58 -4.26 -29.32 150.67
CA LYS A 58 -3.02 -29.52 149.91
C LYS A 58 -3.01 -30.86 149.15
N CYS A 59 -3.66 -31.89 149.67
CA CYS A 59 -3.90 -33.13 148.94
C CYS A 59 -4.89 -32.91 147.78
N GLU A 60 -5.99 -32.18 148.02
CA GLU A 60 -7.02 -31.90 147.00
C GLU A 60 -6.49 -31.09 145.81
N ILE A 61 -5.68 -30.06 146.04
CA ILE A 61 -5.01 -29.31 144.95
C ILE A 61 -4.08 -30.26 144.15
N ASN A 62 -3.33 -31.15 144.81
CA ASN A 62 -2.45 -32.08 144.11
C ASN A 62 -3.22 -33.14 143.30
N THR A 63 -4.37 -33.63 143.77
CA THR A 63 -5.20 -34.58 143.01
C THR A 63 -5.92 -33.91 141.83
N LEU A 64 -6.16 -32.61 141.87
CA LEU A 64 -6.66 -31.83 140.73
C LEU A 64 -5.57 -31.53 139.70
N GLU A 65 -4.46 -30.89 140.11
CA GLU A 65 -3.39 -30.44 139.19
C GLU A 65 -2.59 -31.60 138.58
N ARG A 66 -2.28 -32.64 139.37
CA ARG A 66 -1.46 -33.78 138.94
C ARG A 66 -2.30 -35.03 138.64
N GLY A 67 -3.62 -34.92 138.77
CA GLY A 67 -4.57 -36.00 138.57
C GLY A 67 -4.60 -36.54 137.14
N VAL A 68 -5.23 -37.71 137.00
CA VAL A 68 -5.47 -38.37 135.71
C VAL A 68 -6.21 -37.43 134.75
N HIS A 69 -7.11 -36.59 135.26
CA HIS A 69 -7.88 -35.63 134.48
C HIS A 69 -7.01 -34.56 133.81
N ALA A 70 -6.06 -33.94 134.53
CA ALA A 70 -5.18 -32.91 133.98
C ALA A 70 -4.29 -33.45 132.85
N LYS A 71 -3.63 -34.60 133.07
CA LYS A 71 -2.83 -35.28 132.04
C LYS A 71 -3.69 -35.69 130.83
N ARG A 72 -4.90 -36.22 131.06
CA ARG A 72 -5.84 -36.60 130.00
C ARG A 72 -6.35 -35.39 129.22
N ASN A 73 -6.44 -34.21 129.83
CA ASN A 73 -6.83 -32.98 129.14
C ASN A 73 -5.69 -32.43 128.26
N SER A 74 -4.44 -32.47 128.73
CA SER A 74 -3.26 -32.13 127.91
C SER A 74 -3.10 -33.07 126.70
N LEU A 75 -3.27 -34.39 126.90
CA LEU A 75 -3.26 -35.37 125.81
C LEU A 75 -4.40 -35.15 124.81
N LYS A 76 -5.61 -34.80 125.28
CA LYS A 76 -6.72 -34.39 124.40
C LYS A 76 -6.39 -33.12 123.62
N GLY A 77 -5.78 -32.11 124.24
CA GLY A 77 -5.35 -30.87 123.59
C GLY A 77 -4.36 -31.14 122.45
N ASN A 78 -3.31 -31.92 122.72
CA ASN A 78 -2.32 -32.30 121.70
C ASN A 78 -2.95 -33.13 120.55
N TYR A 79 -3.89 -34.02 120.87
CA TYR A 79 -4.65 -34.77 119.86
C TYR A 79 -5.54 -33.87 119.01
N LEU A 80 -6.23 -32.88 119.60
CA LEU A 80 -7.03 -31.88 118.88
C LEU A 80 -6.18 -31.00 117.97
N ILE A 81 -5.00 -30.57 118.43
CA ILE A 81 -4.04 -29.81 117.60
C ILE A 81 -3.56 -30.65 116.41
N ASN A 82 -3.23 -31.92 116.61
CA ASN A 82 -2.83 -32.81 115.52
C ASN A 82 -3.98 -33.05 114.53
N LEU A 83 -5.20 -33.26 115.03
CA LEU A 83 -6.41 -33.40 114.19
C LEU A 83 -6.72 -32.12 113.41
N GLN A 84 -6.49 -30.94 113.99
CA GLN A 84 -6.63 -29.65 113.31
C GLN A 84 -5.55 -29.46 112.21
N GLN A 85 -4.31 -29.88 112.46
CA GLN A 85 -3.26 -29.89 111.44
C GLN A 85 -3.59 -30.84 110.28
N GLN A 86 -4.09 -32.05 110.57
CA GLN A 86 -4.58 -32.98 109.54
C GLN A 86 -5.75 -32.38 108.75
N PHE A 87 -6.71 -31.72 109.41
CA PHE A 87 -7.83 -31.05 108.74
C PHE A 87 -7.35 -29.93 107.80
N ILE A 88 -6.41 -29.09 108.23
CA ILE A 88 -5.82 -28.02 107.40
C ILE A 88 -5.11 -28.61 106.18
N GLU A 89 -4.35 -29.70 106.33
CA GLU A 89 -3.65 -30.33 105.21
C GLU A 89 -4.61 -31.03 104.24
N ILE A 90 -5.65 -31.71 104.74
CA ILE A 90 -6.72 -32.28 103.90
C ILE A 90 -7.48 -31.18 103.16
N GLN A 91 -7.75 -30.04 103.81
CA GLN A 91 -8.37 -28.88 103.17
C GLN A 91 -7.46 -28.28 102.09
N ARG A 92 -6.15 -28.17 102.34
CA ARG A 92 -5.15 -27.71 101.36
C ARG A 92 -5.13 -28.62 100.14
N LEU A 93 -5.05 -29.93 100.34
CA LEU A 93 -5.04 -30.94 99.27
C LEU A 93 -6.37 -30.94 98.48
N SER A 94 -7.51 -30.88 99.16
CA SER A 94 -8.82 -30.77 98.51
C SER A 94 -8.94 -29.50 97.66
N GLN A 95 -8.35 -28.40 98.09
CA GLN A 95 -8.35 -27.15 97.34
C GLN A 95 -7.38 -27.18 96.14
N THR A 96 -6.23 -27.85 96.22
CA THR A 96 -5.34 -28.07 95.07
C THR A 96 -5.94 -29.02 94.04
N GLU A 97 -6.58 -30.12 94.45
CA GLU A 97 -7.32 -31.00 93.54
C GLU A 97 -8.46 -30.25 92.84
N ARG A 98 -9.16 -29.36 93.57
CA ARG A 98 -10.23 -28.54 93.00
C ARG A 98 -9.73 -27.51 91.99
N THR A 99 -8.51 -26.97 92.13
CA THR A 99 -7.89 -26.15 91.08
C THR A 99 -7.46 -26.99 89.88
N SER A 100 -6.84 -28.17 90.09
CA SER A 100 -6.46 -29.08 89.01
C SER A 100 -7.66 -29.52 88.17
N LEU A 101 -8.79 -29.85 88.81
CA LEU A 101 -10.04 -30.18 88.11
C LEU A 101 -10.60 -29.01 87.31
N TRP A 102 -10.54 -27.78 87.84
CA TRP A 102 -10.99 -26.58 87.11
C TRP A 102 -10.10 -26.27 85.91
N GLU A 103 -8.79 -26.44 86.03
CA GLU A 103 -7.84 -26.32 84.93
C GLU A 103 -8.10 -27.39 83.85
N LEU A 104 -8.27 -28.65 84.25
CA LEU A 104 -8.60 -29.76 83.34
C LEU A 104 -9.93 -29.54 82.61
N GLU A 105 -10.99 -29.08 83.29
CA GLU A 105 -12.23 -28.64 82.64
C GLU A 105 -11.97 -27.50 81.64
N GLY A 106 -11.11 -26.55 81.99
CA GLY A 106 -10.71 -25.45 81.12
C GLY A 106 -9.91 -25.90 79.89
N HIS A 107 -9.14 -26.99 79.99
CA HIS A 107 -8.44 -27.62 78.87
C HIS A 107 -9.39 -28.44 77.99
N ILE A 108 -10.30 -29.23 78.58
CA ILE A 108 -11.36 -29.95 77.86
C ILE A 108 -12.18 -28.96 77.01
N LYS A 109 -12.66 -27.86 77.62
CA LYS A 109 -13.44 -26.81 76.93
C LYS A 109 -12.68 -26.00 75.88
N LYS A 110 -11.35 -26.15 75.78
CA LYS A 110 -10.53 -25.64 74.65
C LYS A 110 -10.46 -26.68 73.53
N ILE A 111 -10.10 -27.91 73.87
CA ILE A 111 -9.99 -29.02 72.91
C ILE A 111 -11.34 -29.30 72.24
N GLU A 112 -12.44 -29.26 72.98
CA GLU A 112 -13.80 -29.34 72.42
C GLU A 112 -14.06 -28.27 71.36
N LYS A 113 -13.65 -27.01 71.60
CA LYS A 113 -13.81 -25.91 70.63
C LYS A 113 -12.89 -26.07 69.42
N GLU A 114 -11.67 -26.57 69.62
CA GLU A 114 -10.73 -26.86 68.53
C GLU A 114 -11.27 -27.99 67.64
N ILE A 115 -11.81 -29.06 68.23
CA ILE A 115 -12.52 -30.13 67.52
C ILE A 115 -13.75 -29.59 66.78
N ASP A 116 -14.51 -28.70 67.40
CA ASP A 116 -15.69 -28.07 66.79
C ASP A 116 -15.36 -27.08 65.65
N VAL A 117 -14.15 -26.50 65.64
CA VAL A 117 -13.63 -25.70 64.53
C VAL A 117 -13.14 -26.61 63.41
N LEU A 118 -12.39 -27.67 63.73
CA LEU A 118 -11.91 -28.66 62.76
C LEU A 118 -13.08 -29.33 62.04
N ARG A 119 -14.12 -29.78 62.76
CA ARG A 119 -15.36 -30.35 62.18
C ARG A 119 -16.16 -29.38 61.29
N LYS A 120 -15.97 -28.07 61.42
CA LYS A 120 -16.59 -27.04 60.56
C LYS A 120 -15.73 -26.73 59.32
N LEU A 121 -14.43 -27.01 59.38
CA LEU A 121 -13.48 -26.91 58.26
C LEU A 121 -13.38 -28.23 57.46
N GLU A 122 -13.72 -29.36 58.09
CA GLU A 122 -13.77 -30.69 57.50
C GLU A 122 -14.94 -30.81 56.52
N VAL A 123 -14.71 -30.37 55.28
CA VAL A 123 -15.64 -30.54 54.16
C VAL A 123 -15.89 -32.04 53.94
N PRO A 124 -17.14 -32.53 53.98
CA PRO A 124 -17.43 -33.95 53.83
C PRO A 124 -16.92 -34.52 52.49
N ASP A 125 -16.44 -35.76 52.53
CA ASP A 125 -15.86 -36.48 51.39
C ASP A 125 -16.79 -36.56 50.16
N SER A 126 -18.11 -36.46 50.38
CA SER A 126 -19.12 -36.31 49.31
C SER A 126 -18.96 -35.01 48.51
N CYS A 127 -18.62 -33.88 49.14
CA CYS A 127 -18.43 -32.61 48.46
C CYS A 127 -17.17 -32.60 47.57
N TYR A 128 -16.11 -33.33 47.96
CA TYR A 128 -14.95 -33.57 47.09
C TYR A 128 -15.32 -34.43 45.88
N LYS A 129 -16.09 -35.50 46.09
CA LYS A 129 -16.62 -36.32 44.99
C LYS A 129 -17.54 -35.51 44.07
N ASP A 130 -18.44 -34.69 44.60
CA ASP A 130 -19.31 -33.81 43.82
C ASP A 130 -18.54 -32.74 43.03
N THR A 131 -17.49 -32.15 43.59
CA THR A 131 -16.66 -31.15 42.87
C THR A 131 -15.85 -31.80 41.76
N ILE A 132 -15.21 -32.95 42.00
CA ILE A 132 -14.55 -33.75 40.96
C ILE A 132 -15.54 -34.12 39.85
N HIS A 133 -16.74 -34.56 40.21
CA HIS A 133 -17.76 -34.99 39.26
C HIS A 133 -18.37 -33.81 38.47
N LYS A 134 -18.45 -32.61 39.06
CA LYS A 134 -18.77 -31.35 38.36
C LYS A 134 -17.67 -30.93 37.39
N VAL A 135 -16.39 -31.10 37.77
CA VAL A 135 -15.24 -30.84 36.89
C VAL A 135 -15.23 -31.81 35.71
N GLN A 136 -15.36 -33.12 35.92
CA GLN A 136 -15.45 -34.11 34.85
C GLN A 136 -16.62 -33.83 33.89
N LYS A 137 -17.81 -33.52 34.42
CA LYS A 137 -18.97 -33.10 33.60
C LYS A 137 -18.75 -31.78 32.85
N SER A 138 -17.79 -30.96 33.26
CA SER A 138 -17.40 -29.74 32.55
C SER A 138 -16.35 -30.01 31.48
N VAL A 139 -15.37 -30.88 31.75
CA VAL A 139 -14.40 -31.37 30.76
C VAL A 139 -15.11 -32.04 29.59
N VAL A 140 -16.01 -33.00 29.82
CA VAL A 140 -16.78 -33.69 28.76
C VAL A 140 -17.65 -32.72 27.94
N LYS A 141 -18.16 -31.63 28.55
CA LYS A 141 -18.87 -30.58 27.80
C LYS A 141 -17.95 -29.76 26.90
N LEU A 142 -16.71 -29.52 27.33
CA LEU A 142 -15.71 -28.80 26.54
C LEU A 142 -15.15 -29.70 25.41
N GLU A 143 -14.91 -30.98 25.68
CA GLU A 143 -14.52 -31.99 24.69
C GLU A 143 -15.58 -32.15 23.60
N ASN A 144 -16.85 -32.35 23.96
CA ASN A 144 -17.96 -32.42 23.00
C ASN A 144 -18.11 -31.12 22.18
N ARG A 145 -17.87 -29.96 22.79
CA ARG A 145 -17.89 -28.66 22.08
C ARG A 145 -16.70 -28.52 21.13
N LEU A 146 -15.52 -29.03 21.50
CA LEU A 146 -14.33 -29.05 20.65
C LEU A 146 -14.52 -29.99 19.46
N ASP A 147 -15.07 -31.18 19.68
CA ASP A 147 -15.40 -32.15 18.61
C ASP A 147 -16.42 -31.59 17.61
N VAL A 148 -17.48 -30.93 18.08
CA VAL A 148 -18.45 -30.23 17.20
C VAL A 148 -17.78 -29.11 16.38
N VAL A 149 -16.85 -28.36 16.97
CA VAL A 149 -16.08 -27.32 16.25
C VAL A 149 -15.10 -27.94 15.25
N ASN A 150 -14.41 -29.04 15.60
CA ASN A 150 -13.50 -29.76 14.71
C ASN A 150 -14.22 -30.41 13.53
N LYS A 151 -15.42 -30.95 13.74
CA LYS A 151 -16.29 -31.45 12.67
C LYS A 151 -16.67 -30.32 11.71
N LYS A 152 -17.24 -29.21 12.23
CA LYS A 152 -17.56 -28.05 11.39
C LYS A 152 -16.35 -27.45 10.66
N CYS A 153 -15.17 -27.46 11.28
CA CYS A 153 -13.93 -27.06 10.64
C CYS A 153 -13.54 -28.02 9.50
N SER A 154 -13.68 -29.33 9.73
CA SER A 154 -13.43 -30.36 8.72
C SER A 154 -14.39 -30.22 7.54
N ASP A 155 -15.69 -30.02 7.80
CA ASP A 155 -16.72 -29.80 6.78
C ASP A 155 -16.33 -28.63 5.85
N VAL A 156 -16.02 -27.48 6.44
CA VAL A 156 -15.58 -26.27 5.72
C VAL A 156 -14.26 -26.49 4.96
N LEU A 157 -13.34 -27.31 5.48
CA LEU A 157 -12.13 -27.69 4.76
C LEU A 157 -12.42 -28.61 3.56
N THR A 158 -13.39 -29.53 3.65
CA THR A 158 -13.82 -30.31 2.47
C THR A 158 -14.53 -29.46 1.42
N GLU A 159 -15.32 -28.47 1.84
CA GLU A 159 -15.96 -27.51 0.95
C GLU A 159 -14.93 -26.60 0.27
N ASN A 160 -13.97 -26.05 1.03
CA ASN A 160 -12.87 -25.27 0.48
C ASN A 160 -12.01 -26.09 -0.50
N SER A 161 -11.80 -27.38 -0.23
CA SER A 161 -11.13 -28.30 -1.15
C SER A 161 -11.92 -28.47 -2.46
N LYS A 162 -13.24 -28.72 -2.40
CA LYS A 162 -14.11 -28.82 -3.59
C LYS A 162 -14.08 -27.53 -4.42
N LEU A 163 -14.13 -26.37 -3.76
CA LEU A 163 -14.06 -25.06 -4.42
C LEU A 163 -12.71 -24.86 -5.14
N ARG A 164 -11.59 -25.28 -4.54
CA ARG A 164 -10.28 -25.27 -5.23
C ARG A 164 -10.28 -26.13 -6.48
N HIS A 165 -10.70 -27.40 -6.39
CA HIS A 165 -10.78 -28.28 -7.55
C HIS A 165 -11.69 -27.71 -8.66
N SER A 166 -12.78 -27.01 -8.30
CA SER A 166 -13.63 -26.32 -9.28
C SER A 166 -12.93 -25.11 -9.93
N ILE A 167 -12.13 -24.35 -9.18
CA ILE A 167 -11.32 -23.24 -9.70
C ILE A 167 -10.23 -23.79 -10.62
N ASP A 168 -9.52 -24.84 -10.21
CA ASP A 168 -8.44 -25.46 -10.97
C ASP A 168 -8.96 -26.04 -12.30
N HIS A 169 -10.14 -26.69 -12.28
CA HIS A 169 -10.83 -27.15 -13.49
C HIS A 169 -11.20 -25.98 -14.43
N MET A 170 -11.78 -24.90 -13.91
CA MET A 170 -12.11 -23.71 -14.73
C MET A 170 -10.87 -22.99 -15.27
N LEU A 171 -9.73 -23.03 -14.56
CA LEU A 171 -8.45 -22.53 -15.04
C LEU A 171 -7.88 -23.41 -16.16
N GLN A 172 -8.00 -24.74 -16.04
CA GLN A 172 -7.60 -25.67 -17.09
C GLN A 172 -8.48 -25.52 -18.35
N ASP A 173 -9.81 -25.41 -18.18
CA ASP A 173 -10.71 -25.14 -19.30
C ASP A 173 -10.38 -23.83 -19.99
N ARG A 174 -10.10 -22.76 -19.22
CA ARG A 174 -9.65 -21.47 -19.76
C ARG A 174 -8.32 -21.59 -20.53
N ALA A 175 -7.38 -22.43 -20.08
CA ALA A 175 -6.15 -22.70 -20.82
C ALA A 175 -6.44 -23.41 -22.15
N ASN A 176 -7.24 -24.48 -22.13
CA ASN A 176 -7.67 -25.21 -23.33
C ASN A 176 -8.39 -24.29 -24.35
N PHE A 177 -9.29 -23.42 -23.87
CA PHE A 177 -9.97 -22.43 -24.70
C PHE A 177 -9.00 -21.39 -25.29
N ASN A 178 -8.00 -20.94 -24.53
CA ASN A 178 -6.96 -20.04 -25.04
C ASN A 178 -6.11 -20.72 -26.13
N GLU A 179 -5.72 -21.99 -25.96
CA GLU A 179 -4.95 -22.73 -26.97
C GLU A 179 -5.77 -22.92 -28.25
N MET A 180 -7.04 -23.32 -28.14
CA MET A 180 -7.93 -23.45 -29.29
C MET A 180 -8.18 -22.10 -29.98
N TRP A 181 -8.32 -21.01 -29.22
CA TRP A 181 -8.43 -19.66 -29.76
C TRP A 181 -7.16 -19.23 -30.52
N GLN A 182 -5.97 -19.43 -29.96
CA GLN A 182 -4.72 -19.11 -30.64
C GLN A 182 -4.54 -19.92 -31.93
N SER A 183 -4.92 -21.21 -31.91
CA SER A 183 -4.93 -22.07 -33.11
C SER A 183 -5.90 -21.58 -34.18
N MET A 184 -7.08 -21.09 -33.80
CA MET A 184 -8.03 -20.48 -34.74
C MET A 184 -7.50 -19.14 -35.30
N VAL A 185 -6.82 -18.33 -34.47
CA VAL A 185 -6.21 -17.07 -34.89
C VAL A 185 -5.03 -17.28 -35.85
N THR A 186 -4.18 -18.28 -35.64
CA THR A 186 -3.11 -18.61 -36.60
C THR A 186 -3.69 -19.10 -37.92
N GLN A 187 -4.62 -20.06 -37.90
CA GLN A 187 -5.31 -20.55 -39.12
C GLN A 187 -5.99 -19.41 -39.92
N PHE A 188 -6.63 -18.46 -39.23
CA PHE A 188 -7.25 -17.29 -39.87
C PHE A 188 -6.21 -16.35 -40.50
N ASN A 189 -5.08 -16.12 -39.82
CA ASN A 189 -4.00 -15.28 -40.34
C ASN A 189 -3.25 -15.95 -41.51
N ASP A 190 -3.07 -17.27 -41.48
CA ASP A 190 -2.47 -18.01 -42.59
C ASP A 190 -3.42 -18.10 -43.80
N GLY A 191 -4.73 -18.24 -43.55
CA GLY A 191 -5.75 -18.08 -44.60
C GLY A 191 -5.74 -16.69 -45.25
N LYS A 192 -5.50 -15.61 -44.46
CA LYS A 192 -5.28 -14.26 -45.01
C LYS A 192 -4.02 -14.15 -45.86
N LYS A 193 -2.90 -14.74 -45.43
CA LYS A 193 -1.66 -14.77 -46.24
C LYS A 193 -1.92 -15.45 -47.59
N TYR A 194 -2.56 -16.62 -47.59
CA TYR A 194 -2.89 -17.34 -48.81
C TYR A 194 -3.79 -16.53 -49.76
N ILE A 195 -4.77 -15.80 -49.23
CA ILE A 195 -5.60 -14.87 -50.03
C ILE A 195 -4.76 -13.73 -50.62
N MET A 196 -3.81 -13.17 -49.85
CA MET A 196 -2.91 -12.12 -50.33
C MET A 196 -1.96 -12.63 -51.41
N GLU A 197 -1.30 -13.78 -51.17
CA GLU A 197 -0.43 -14.45 -52.16
C GLU A 197 -1.18 -14.76 -53.47
N LEU A 198 -2.46 -15.12 -53.39
CA LEU A 198 -3.31 -15.37 -54.57
C LEU A 198 -3.69 -14.07 -55.30
N ILE A 199 -3.88 -12.95 -54.58
CA ILE A 199 -4.07 -11.62 -55.16
C ILE A 199 -2.77 -11.15 -55.84
N ASP A 200 -1.62 -11.33 -55.21
CA ASP A 200 -0.31 -10.95 -55.76
C ASP A 200 0.00 -11.76 -57.03
N GLN A 201 -0.21 -13.08 -57.00
CA GLN A 201 -0.10 -13.96 -58.19
C GLN A 201 -1.08 -13.55 -59.30
N SER A 202 -2.31 -13.18 -58.95
CA SER A 202 -3.31 -12.72 -59.93
C SER A 202 -2.90 -11.40 -60.57
N THR A 203 -2.39 -10.45 -59.78
CA THR A 203 -1.93 -9.14 -60.24
C THR A 203 -0.74 -9.30 -61.19
N LEU A 204 0.28 -10.06 -60.78
CA LEU A 204 1.43 -10.39 -61.62
C LEU A 204 1.03 -11.05 -62.95
N ALA A 205 0.01 -11.90 -62.95
CA ALA A 205 -0.51 -12.52 -64.17
C ALA A 205 -1.29 -11.52 -65.07
N TYR A 206 -1.93 -10.50 -64.50
CA TYR A 206 -2.52 -9.39 -65.26
C TYR A 206 -1.44 -8.50 -65.87
N ASP A 207 -0.41 -8.13 -65.09
CA ASP A 207 0.70 -7.29 -65.54
C ASP A 207 1.45 -7.94 -66.72
N GLN A 208 1.81 -9.22 -66.59
CA GLN A 208 2.43 -10.00 -67.68
C GLN A 208 1.52 -10.09 -68.92
N ARG A 209 0.20 -10.20 -68.74
CA ARG A 209 -0.75 -10.20 -69.86
C ARG A 209 -0.80 -8.83 -70.55
N GLU A 210 -0.68 -7.74 -69.81
CA GLU A 210 -0.65 -6.39 -70.35
C GLU A 210 0.67 -6.10 -71.08
N GLU A 211 1.83 -6.47 -70.53
CA GLU A 211 3.12 -6.41 -71.25
C GLU A 211 3.06 -7.15 -72.59
N LEU A 212 2.54 -8.38 -72.60
CA LEU A 212 2.40 -9.19 -73.81
C LEU A 212 1.39 -8.59 -74.80
N TYR A 213 0.31 -7.97 -74.31
CA TYR A 213 -0.67 -7.27 -75.15
C TYR A 213 -0.06 -6.02 -75.81
N ASN A 214 0.65 -5.19 -75.02
CA ASN A 214 1.33 -4.00 -75.50
C ASN A 214 2.42 -4.35 -76.53
N LYS A 215 3.20 -5.41 -76.26
CA LYS A 215 4.19 -5.95 -77.21
C LYS A 215 3.55 -6.47 -78.50
N LEU A 216 2.42 -7.17 -78.41
CA LEU A 216 1.65 -7.61 -79.58
C LEU A 216 1.09 -6.43 -80.38
N GLN A 217 0.66 -5.35 -79.71
CA GLN A 217 0.14 -4.15 -80.36
C GLN A 217 1.24 -3.41 -81.13
N VAL A 218 2.39 -3.16 -80.50
CA VAL A 218 3.57 -2.57 -81.18
C VAL A 218 4.01 -3.39 -82.39
N LEU A 219 3.94 -4.73 -82.32
CA LEU A 219 4.25 -5.60 -83.46
C LEU A 219 3.21 -5.51 -84.59
N LYS A 220 1.91 -5.36 -84.29
CA LYS A 220 0.87 -5.12 -85.31
C LYS A 220 1.06 -3.77 -85.99
N ASP A 221 1.28 -2.72 -85.21
CA ASP A 221 1.41 -1.35 -85.73
C ASP A 221 2.66 -1.22 -86.59
N ARG A 222 3.77 -1.85 -86.18
CA ARG A 222 4.94 -2.02 -87.03
C ARG A 222 4.61 -2.78 -88.33
N ASN A 223 3.96 -3.94 -88.25
CA ASN A 223 3.63 -4.74 -89.43
C ASN A 223 2.71 -4.01 -90.42
N GLU A 224 1.76 -3.19 -89.94
CA GLU A 224 0.92 -2.36 -90.81
C GLU A 224 1.72 -1.21 -91.43
N ASN A 225 2.63 -0.58 -90.69
CA ASN A 225 3.55 0.43 -91.24
C ASN A 225 4.49 -0.17 -92.30
N ASP A 226 5.12 -1.32 -92.03
CA ASP A 226 5.99 -2.04 -92.96
C ASP A 226 5.21 -2.42 -94.25
N LYS A 227 3.95 -2.88 -94.09
CA LYS A 227 3.00 -3.12 -95.20
C LYS A 227 2.66 -1.85 -96.00
N ILE A 228 2.44 -0.71 -95.33
CA ILE A 228 2.20 0.57 -95.99
C ILE A 228 3.44 1.03 -96.78
N MET A 229 4.64 0.87 -96.21
CA MET A 229 5.91 1.18 -96.91
C MET A 229 6.08 0.31 -98.16
N HIS A 230 5.94 -1.02 -98.05
CA HIS A 230 6.02 -1.91 -99.22
C HIS A 230 4.97 -1.61 -100.30
N ILE A 231 3.76 -1.16 -99.93
CA ILE A 231 2.76 -0.68 -100.90
C ILE A 231 3.21 0.61 -101.59
N GLN A 232 3.90 1.52 -100.90
CA GLN A 232 4.47 2.74 -101.50
C GLN A 232 5.65 2.42 -102.44
N GLU A 233 6.57 1.55 -102.02
CA GLU A 233 7.68 1.06 -102.83
C GLU A 233 7.18 0.40 -104.13
N MET A 234 6.21 -0.52 -104.03
CA MET A 234 5.61 -1.18 -105.20
C MET A 234 4.91 -0.18 -106.14
N ARG A 235 4.23 0.85 -105.61
CA ARG A 235 3.65 1.93 -106.41
C ARG A 235 4.72 2.81 -107.06
N GLU A 236 5.90 2.98 -106.47
CA GLU A 236 6.99 3.68 -107.14
C GLU A 236 7.64 2.83 -108.23
N MET A 237 7.92 1.55 -107.96
CA MET A 237 8.44 0.64 -108.96
C MET A 237 7.50 0.51 -110.15
N GLN A 238 6.17 0.46 -109.93
CA GLN A 238 5.19 0.54 -111.02
C GLN A 238 5.27 1.88 -111.78
N ARG A 239 5.35 3.03 -111.10
CA ARG A 239 5.50 4.35 -111.76
C ARG A 239 6.77 4.44 -112.60
N ARG A 240 7.90 3.88 -112.13
CA ARG A 240 9.17 3.78 -112.88
C ARG A 240 9.00 2.90 -114.12
N LEU A 241 8.45 1.68 -113.97
CA LEU A 241 8.17 0.78 -115.10
C LEU A 241 7.19 1.40 -116.13
N GLU A 242 6.18 2.13 -115.68
CA GLU A 242 5.27 2.85 -116.57
C GLU A 242 5.94 4.02 -117.30
N HIS A 243 6.82 4.76 -116.62
CA HIS A 243 7.65 5.80 -117.24
C HIS A 243 8.55 5.19 -118.32
N ASP A 244 9.24 4.11 -118.00
CA ASP A 244 10.20 3.48 -118.91
C ASP A 244 9.49 2.81 -120.10
N ALA A 245 8.29 2.26 -119.89
CA ALA A 245 7.42 1.79 -120.97
C ALA A 245 6.87 2.94 -121.85
N LYS A 246 6.65 4.15 -121.30
CA LYS A 246 6.30 5.35 -122.08
C LYS A 246 7.53 5.87 -122.86
N LEU A 247 8.71 5.83 -122.25
CA LEU A 247 9.99 6.22 -122.86
C LEU A 247 10.42 5.26 -123.98
N GLN A 248 10.27 3.95 -123.80
CA GLN A 248 10.48 2.96 -124.86
C GLN A 248 9.55 3.22 -126.04
N LYS A 249 8.24 3.41 -125.81
CA LYS A 249 7.28 3.77 -126.87
C LYS A 249 7.65 5.08 -127.57
N PHE A 250 8.19 6.06 -126.86
CA PHE A 250 8.71 7.30 -127.44
C PHE A 250 9.93 7.04 -128.33
N TYR A 251 10.89 6.21 -127.90
CA TYR A 251 12.00 5.76 -128.74
C TYR A 251 11.52 4.97 -129.95
N ASP A 252 10.58 4.04 -129.82
CA ASP A 252 9.98 3.29 -130.94
C ASP A 252 9.30 4.22 -131.96
N ILE A 253 8.78 5.37 -131.52
CA ILE A 253 8.18 6.40 -132.39
C ILE A 253 9.23 7.32 -133.01
N LYS A 254 10.35 7.59 -132.31
CA LYS A 254 11.48 8.40 -132.80
C LYS A 254 12.39 7.64 -133.78
N CYS A 255 12.66 6.37 -133.50
CA CYS A 255 13.53 5.49 -134.31
C CYS A 255 12.85 4.98 -135.60
N LYS A 256 11.53 5.17 -135.75
CA LYS A 256 10.85 5.07 -137.05
C LYS A 256 11.36 6.18 -137.97
N LYS A 257 12.40 5.88 -138.76
CA LYS A 257 13.03 6.82 -139.71
C LYS A 257 11.96 7.41 -140.64
N ARG A 258 11.58 8.67 -140.39
CA ARG A 258 10.71 9.45 -141.28
C ARG A 258 11.49 9.78 -142.55
N LEU A 259 11.24 9.03 -143.63
CA LEU A 259 11.87 9.23 -144.94
C LEU A 259 11.34 10.49 -145.64
N ASN A 260 11.68 11.66 -145.10
CA ASN A 260 11.54 12.93 -145.80
C ASN A 260 12.75 13.10 -146.73
N LEU A 261 12.62 12.69 -148.00
CA LEU A 261 13.68 12.85 -149.01
C LEU A 261 14.15 14.31 -149.17
N GLU A 262 13.26 15.28 -148.89
CA GLU A 262 13.55 16.72 -148.87
C GLU A 262 14.52 17.14 -147.74
N MET A 263 14.59 16.39 -146.64
CA MET A 263 15.47 16.69 -145.50
C MET A 263 16.92 16.26 -145.73
N GLU A 264 17.16 15.11 -146.39
CA GLU A 264 18.54 14.65 -146.65
C GLU A 264 19.29 15.60 -147.59
N HIS A 265 18.60 16.22 -148.56
CA HIS A 265 19.15 17.35 -149.34
C HIS A 265 19.48 18.56 -148.46
N ARG A 266 18.52 19.03 -147.64
CA ARG A 266 18.72 20.16 -146.72
C ARG A 266 19.83 19.93 -145.68
N GLU A 267 20.16 18.70 -145.33
CA GLU A 267 21.29 18.41 -144.43
C GLU A 267 22.65 18.46 -145.12
N MET A 268 22.73 18.17 -146.43
CA MET A 268 23.93 18.41 -147.22
C MET A 268 24.23 19.91 -147.34
N ASP A 269 23.22 20.71 -147.68
CA ASP A 269 23.33 22.18 -147.76
C ASP A 269 23.72 22.78 -146.38
N LYS A 270 23.11 22.30 -145.29
CA LYS A 270 23.46 22.73 -143.93
C LYS A 270 24.86 22.32 -143.49
N LYS A 271 25.46 21.25 -144.03
CA LYS A 271 26.86 20.89 -143.76
C LYS A 271 27.84 21.85 -144.43
N LEU A 272 27.50 22.37 -145.63
CA LEU A 272 28.27 23.43 -146.29
C LEU A 272 28.14 24.75 -145.49
N ALA A 273 26.91 25.21 -145.24
CA ALA A 273 26.67 26.45 -144.48
C ALA A 273 27.28 26.43 -143.06
N LYS A 274 27.37 25.27 -142.41
CA LYS A 274 28.05 25.14 -141.10
C LYS A 274 29.57 25.34 -141.18
N LYS A 275 30.24 24.98 -142.29
CA LYS A 275 31.68 25.27 -142.46
C LYS A 275 31.90 26.78 -142.56
N GLU A 276 31.15 27.45 -143.43
CA GLU A 276 31.21 28.91 -143.59
C GLU A 276 30.87 29.65 -142.29
N ALA A 277 29.94 29.12 -141.48
CA ALA A 277 29.61 29.68 -140.17
C ALA A 277 30.75 29.53 -139.14
N PHE A 278 31.45 28.39 -139.12
CA PHE A 278 32.62 28.21 -138.24
C PHE A 278 33.79 29.11 -138.66
N GLU A 279 34.04 29.31 -139.96
CA GLU A 279 35.06 30.25 -140.43
C GLU A 279 34.71 31.71 -140.03
N LYS A 280 33.43 32.10 -140.09
CA LYS A 280 32.95 33.40 -139.60
C LYS A 280 33.13 33.54 -138.09
N GLN A 281 32.78 32.54 -137.28
CA GLN A 281 32.99 32.59 -135.84
C GLN A 281 34.48 32.64 -135.45
N LEU A 282 35.37 31.97 -136.18
CA LEU A 282 36.81 32.06 -135.96
C LEU A 282 37.33 33.48 -136.22
N ASN A 283 36.82 34.14 -137.26
CA ASN A 283 37.10 35.55 -137.53
C ASN A 283 36.49 36.49 -136.48
N GLU A 284 35.28 36.21 -135.98
CA GLU A 284 34.65 36.97 -134.88
C GLU A 284 35.46 36.87 -133.57
N TYR A 285 35.97 35.68 -133.21
CA TYR A 285 36.84 35.53 -132.03
C TYR A 285 38.19 36.23 -132.21
N ASN A 286 38.79 36.18 -133.41
CA ASN A 286 40.00 36.96 -133.71
C ASN A 286 39.72 38.47 -133.63
N GLU A 287 38.58 38.95 -134.14
CA GLU A 287 38.15 40.33 -133.98
C GLU A 287 37.90 40.72 -132.51
N ILE A 288 37.36 39.84 -131.68
CA ILE A 288 37.15 40.10 -130.24
C ILE A 288 38.50 40.20 -129.53
N ILE A 289 39.45 39.30 -129.84
CA ILE A 289 40.82 39.35 -129.31
C ILE A 289 41.51 40.66 -129.74
N ASP A 290 41.39 41.08 -131.00
CA ASP A 290 41.95 42.35 -131.48
C ASP A 290 41.22 43.59 -130.94
N LYS A 291 39.92 43.48 -130.61
CA LYS A 291 39.19 44.54 -129.88
C LYS A 291 39.64 44.62 -128.42
N MET A 292 39.95 43.50 -127.77
CA MET A 292 40.55 43.49 -126.42
C MET A 292 41.96 44.09 -126.42
N LYS A 293 42.84 43.72 -127.36
CA LYS A 293 44.15 44.38 -127.54
C LYS A 293 44.02 45.91 -127.68
N LYS A 294 43.02 46.37 -128.45
CA LYS A 294 42.74 47.81 -128.66
C LYS A 294 42.11 48.51 -127.45
N LEU A 295 41.47 47.78 -126.53
CA LEU A 295 40.87 48.35 -125.31
C LEU A 295 41.83 48.42 -124.13
N TYR A 296 42.88 47.59 -124.12
CA TYR A 296 43.89 47.54 -123.05
C TYR A 296 45.26 48.14 -123.46
N GLU A 297 45.41 48.60 -124.71
CA GLU A 297 46.60 49.24 -125.31
C GLU A 297 47.97 48.52 -125.18
N GLU A 298 47.98 47.26 -124.71
CA GLU A 298 49.17 46.41 -124.59
C GLU A 298 49.25 45.36 -125.74
N PRO A 299 50.43 45.16 -126.37
CA PRO A 299 50.54 44.37 -127.60
C PRO A 299 50.69 42.86 -127.40
N ASP A 300 51.04 42.39 -126.19
CA ASP A 300 51.28 40.98 -125.89
C ASP A 300 50.09 40.34 -125.14
N THR A 301 49.43 39.38 -125.80
CA THR A 301 48.36 38.56 -125.21
C THR A 301 48.80 37.83 -123.93
N SER A 302 50.10 37.53 -123.79
CA SER A 302 50.68 36.90 -122.60
C SER A 302 50.60 37.82 -121.38
N HIS A 303 50.73 39.14 -121.58
CA HIS A 303 50.70 40.12 -120.49
C HIS A 303 49.26 40.37 -120.00
N LEU A 304 48.28 40.41 -120.91
CA LEU A 304 46.86 40.49 -120.56
C LEU A 304 46.44 39.27 -119.72
N ILE A 305 46.88 38.05 -120.11
CA ILE A 305 46.65 36.83 -119.31
C ILE A 305 47.36 36.90 -117.95
N ALA A 306 48.55 37.49 -117.86
CA ALA A 306 49.25 37.69 -116.59
C ALA A 306 48.54 38.71 -115.67
N GLN A 307 47.92 39.76 -116.23
CA GLN A 307 47.12 40.71 -115.46
C GLN A 307 45.81 40.08 -114.97
N PHE A 308 45.10 39.33 -115.82
CA PHE A 308 43.93 38.57 -115.39
C PHE A 308 44.29 37.53 -114.32
N ARG A 309 45.42 36.82 -114.45
CA ARG A 309 45.91 35.92 -113.40
C ARG A 309 46.18 36.63 -112.08
N ARG A 310 46.80 37.81 -112.09
CA ARG A 310 46.96 38.61 -110.86
C ARG A 310 45.61 38.99 -110.23
N GLN A 311 44.61 39.33 -111.03
CA GLN A 311 43.26 39.60 -110.54
C GLN A 311 42.54 38.32 -110.07
N GLU A 312 42.80 37.15 -110.66
CA GLU A 312 42.34 35.86 -110.14
C GLU A 312 43.04 35.51 -108.82
N ASP A 313 44.36 35.73 -108.70
CA ASP A 313 45.14 35.51 -107.47
C ASP A 313 44.67 36.45 -106.34
N GLU A 314 44.40 37.73 -106.65
CA GLU A 314 43.81 38.70 -105.71
C GLU A 314 42.39 38.33 -105.29
N ASN A 315 41.52 37.92 -106.23
CA ASN A 315 40.17 37.44 -105.90
C ASN A 315 40.20 36.10 -105.13
N PHE A 316 41.18 35.23 -105.38
CA PHE A 316 41.35 33.98 -104.66
C PHE A 316 41.86 34.23 -103.23
N ALA A 317 42.77 35.18 -103.03
CA ALA A 317 43.16 35.65 -101.71
C ALA A 317 41.96 36.26 -100.94
N LEU A 318 41.13 37.09 -101.60
CA LEU A 318 39.90 37.62 -101.00
C LEU A 318 38.89 36.50 -100.67
N PHE A 319 38.73 35.50 -101.54
CA PHE A 319 37.86 34.36 -101.30
C PHE A 319 38.34 33.51 -100.12
N ASN A 320 39.65 33.27 -100.01
CA ASN A 320 40.24 32.56 -98.87
C ASN A 320 40.05 33.36 -97.56
N TYR A 321 40.23 34.68 -97.58
CA TYR A 321 39.95 35.53 -96.42
C TYR A 321 38.46 35.52 -96.02
N VAL A 322 37.55 35.51 -96.98
CA VAL A 322 36.10 35.33 -96.72
C VAL A 322 35.78 33.96 -96.12
N ASN A 323 36.48 32.89 -96.54
CA ASN A 323 36.32 31.56 -95.97
C ASN A 323 36.90 31.48 -94.54
N GLU A 324 38.07 32.07 -94.29
CA GLU A 324 38.67 32.18 -92.94
C GLU A 324 37.75 32.96 -91.99
N LEU A 325 37.21 34.10 -92.45
CA LEU A 325 36.26 34.89 -91.66
C LEU A 325 34.91 34.16 -91.45
N SER A 326 34.47 33.37 -92.43
CA SER A 326 33.27 32.53 -92.28
C SER A 326 33.51 31.42 -91.27
N HIS A 327 34.70 30.82 -91.24
CA HIS A 327 35.08 29.82 -90.25
C HIS A 327 35.27 30.42 -88.84
N GLU A 328 35.79 31.64 -88.73
CA GLU A 328 35.81 32.39 -87.46
C GLU A 328 34.37 32.65 -86.96
N VAL A 329 33.43 32.96 -87.85
CA VAL A 329 32.00 33.08 -87.52
C VAL A 329 31.38 31.74 -87.11
N GLU A 330 31.72 30.61 -87.74
CA GLU A 330 31.31 29.27 -87.29
C GLU A 330 31.80 28.99 -85.87
N VAL A 331 33.10 29.17 -85.61
CA VAL A 331 33.71 28.94 -84.27
C VAL A 331 33.11 29.86 -83.20
N LEU A 332 32.86 31.13 -83.53
CA LEU A 332 32.19 32.06 -82.60
C LEU A 332 30.73 31.67 -82.35
N ASN A 333 30.04 31.12 -83.35
CA ASN A 333 28.66 30.62 -83.20
C ASN A 333 28.61 29.35 -82.34
N ASP A 334 29.55 28.42 -82.53
CA ASP A 334 29.67 27.21 -81.70
C ASP A 334 29.97 27.56 -80.23
N VAL A 335 30.93 28.46 -79.97
CA VAL A 335 31.20 28.97 -78.61
C VAL A 335 29.99 29.72 -78.03
N THR A 336 29.20 30.41 -78.86
CA THR A 336 27.94 31.04 -78.42
C THR A 336 26.90 29.97 -78.05
N GLN A 337 26.83 28.85 -78.77
CA GLN A 337 25.96 27.74 -78.43
C GLN A 337 26.41 27.04 -77.14
N GLU A 338 27.70 26.75 -76.96
CA GLU A 338 28.23 26.18 -75.72
C GLU A 338 27.92 27.05 -74.48
N LEU A 339 27.98 28.38 -74.63
CA LEU A 339 27.61 29.34 -73.59
C LEU A 339 26.10 29.36 -73.33
N ASN A 340 25.25 29.24 -74.36
CA ASN A 340 23.80 29.14 -74.18
C ASN A 340 23.41 27.83 -73.47
N ASP A 341 23.99 26.69 -73.87
CA ASP A 341 23.79 25.39 -73.24
C ASP A 341 24.23 25.40 -71.76
N GLU A 342 25.32 26.08 -71.44
CA GLU A 342 25.79 26.26 -70.06
C GLU A 342 24.86 27.18 -69.24
N ILE A 343 24.32 28.24 -69.85
CA ILE A 343 23.29 29.08 -69.21
C ILE A 343 22.01 28.27 -68.94
N GLU A 344 21.57 27.41 -69.86
CA GLU A 344 20.41 26.54 -69.66
C GLU A 344 20.67 25.51 -68.54
N ARG A 345 21.86 24.88 -68.49
CA ARG A 345 22.27 24.02 -67.36
C ARG A 345 22.23 24.76 -66.03
N GLN A 346 22.75 25.97 -65.95
CA GLN A 346 22.75 26.76 -64.71
C GLN A 346 21.34 27.21 -64.30
N GLN A 347 20.46 27.54 -65.26
CA GLN A 347 19.05 27.83 -64.98
C GLN A 347 18.30 26.60 -64.44
N ALA A 348 18.54 25.41 -65.02
CA ALA A 348 17.97 24.15 -64.53
C ALA A 348 18.46 23.82 -63.10
N GLU A 349 19.75 23.98 -62.81
CA GLU A 349 20.29 23.81 -61.45
C GLU A 349 19.70 24.80 -60.44
N LEU A 350 19.47 26.06 -60.84
CA LEU A 350 18.83 27.06 -59.97
C LEU A 350 17.37 26.69 -59.69
N LEU A 351 16.62 26.28 -60.72
CA LEU A 351 15.24 25.82 -60.56
C LEU A 351 15.14 24.59 -59.64
N GLU A 352 16.06 23.63 -59.76
CA GLU A 352 16.09 22.45 -58.88
C GLU A 352 16.42 22.83 -57.42
N LYS A 353 17.34 23.79 -57.20
CA LYS A 353 17.67 24.30 -55.87
C LYS A 353 16.52 25.10 -55.26
N GLU A 354 15.82 25.92 -56.04
CA GLU A 354 14.60 26.59 -55.59
C GLU A 354 13.51 25.57 -55.24
N LEU A 355 13.25 24.59 -56.10
CA LEU A 355 12.25 23.53 -55.84
C LEU A 355 12.54 22.77 -54.54
N LYS A 356 13.80 22.39 -54.29
CA LYS A 356 14.22 21.75 -53.02
C LYS A 356 13.97 22.64 -51.81
N GLN A 357 14.33 23.92 -51.88
CA GLN A 357 14.03 24.87 -50.80
C GLN A 357 12.52 25.08 -50.61
N LYS A 358 11.71 25.02 -51.67
CA LYS A 358 10.24 25.08 -51.57
C LYS A 358 9.66 23.81 -50.96
N THR A 359 10.17 22.62 -51.28
CA THR A 359 9.71 21.37 -50.65
C THR A 359 10.11 21.30 -49.19
N GLU A 360 11.36 21.61 -48.84
CA GLU A 360 11.83 21.65 -47.45
C GLU A 360 11.02 22.65 -46.59
N ALA A 361 10.71 23.83 -47.14
CA ALA A 361 9.85 24.82 -46.47
C ALA A 361 8.38 24.39 -46.37
N LEU A 362 7.85 23.66 -47.37
CA LEU A 362 6.50 23.09 -47.31
C LEU A 362 6.42 21.97 -46.28
N ASP A 363 7.38 21.05 -46.26
CA ASP A 363 7.43 19.94 -45.31
C ASP A 363 7.46 20.47 -43.87
N TYR A 364 8.33 21.45 -43.58
CA TYR A 364 8.38 22.15 -42.29
C TYR A 364 7.03 22.81 -41.92
N LEU A 365 6.39 23.52 -42.85
CA LEU A 365 5.07 24.12 -42.61
C LEU A 365 3.96 23.08 -42.41
N THR A 366 4.04 21.91 -43.05
CA THR A 366 3.09 20.82 -42.80
C THR A 366 3.32 20.15 -41.44
N GLU A 367 4.56 20.03 -40.98
CA GLU A 367 4.88 19.54 -39.64
C GLU A 367 4.40 20.53 -38.56
N GLU A 368 4.62 21.84 -38.74
CA GLU A 368 4.10 22.87 -37.83
C GLU A 368 2.56 22.87 -37.79
N LEU A 369 1.91 22.73 -38.96
CA LEU A 369 0.45 22.63 -39.07
C LEU A 369 -0.09 21.38 -38.37
N GLN A 370 0.51 20.20 -38.57
CA GLN A 370 0.11 18.97 -37.90
C GLN A 370 0.26 19.08 -36.38
N ASN A 371 1.36 19.65 -35.88
CA ASN A 371 1.56 19.89 -34.45
C ASN A 371 0.51 20.86 -33.89
N ALA A 372 0.15 21.91 -34.63
CA ALA A 372 -0.92 22.83 -34.26
C ALA A 372 -2.30 22.14 -34.26
N GLU A 373 -2.60 21.27 -35.22
CA GLU A 373 -3.85 20.48 -35.26
C GLU A 373 -3.95 19.49 -34.10
N ILE A 374 -2.87 18.77 -33.76
CA ILE A 374 -2.81 17.88 -32.60
C ILE A 374 -3.10 18.67 -31.32
N SER A 375 -2.43 19.82 -31.12
CA SER A 375 -2.63 20.69 -29.96
C SER A 375 -4.06 21.24 -29.87
N ASN A 376 -4.65 21.62 -31.01
CA ASN A 376 -6.02 22.10 -31.12
C ASN A 376 -7.04 20.98 -30.84
N ASN A 377 -6.81 19.76 -31.33
CA ASN A 377 -7.67 18.60 -31.07
C ASN A 377 -7.57 18.13 -29.61
N GLU A 378 -6.40 18.19 -28.99
CA GLU A 378 -6.26 18.06 -27.54
C GLU A 378 -7.06 19.13 -26.78
N ALA A 379 -7.01 20.39 -27.23
CA ALA A 379 -7.75 21.49 -26.61
C ALA A 379 -9.27 21.31 -26.75
N LYS A 380 -9.76 20.85 -27.89
CA LYS A 380 -11.17 20.46 -28.11
C LYS A 380 -11.58 19.32 -27.18
N HIS A 381 -10.84 18.22 -27.12
CA HIS A 381 -11.15 17.13 -26.18
C HIS A 381 -11.15 17.57 -24.70
N LYS A 382 -10.26 18.51 -24.32
CA LYS A 382 -10.29 19.13 -22.99
C LYS A 382 -11.54 20.00 -22.79
N LEU A 383 -11.98 20.73 -23.81
CA LEU A 383 -13.22 21.51 -23.79
C LEU A 383 -14.45 20.59 -23.68
N ASP A 384 -14.57 19.57 -24.54
CA ASP A 384 -15.70 18.62 -24.55
C ASP A 384 -15.81 17.83 -23.23
N SER A 385 -14.67 17.41 -22.65
CA SER A 385 -14.65 16.73 -21.34
C SER A 385 -14.96 17.69 -20.17
N LEU A 386 -14.68 18.98 -20.31
CA LEU A 386 -15.11 20.00 -19.35
C LEU A 386 -16.60 20.34 -19.52
N ASP A 387 -17.11 20.45 -20.73
CA ASP A 387 -18.51 20.78 -20.99
C ASP A 387 -19.44 19.62 -20.64
N THR A 388 -19.11 18.37 -20.99
CA THR A 388 -19.85 17.19 -20.50
C THR A 388 -19.84 17.10 -18.97
N ARG A 389 -18.72 17.42 -18.30
CA ARG A 389 -18.68 17.50 -16.83
C ARG A 389 -19.50 18.67 -16.29
N LEU A 390 -19.54 19.79 -17.00
CA LEU A 390 -20.36 20.96 -16.66
C LEU A 390 -21.84 20.61 -16.81
N GLN A 391 -22.27 20.00 -17.91
CA GLN A 391 -23.63 19.49 -18.13
C GLN A 391 -24.05 18.47 -17.07
N LEU A 392 -23.16 17.56 -16.65
CA LEU A 392 -23.44 16.63 -15.53
C LEU A 392 -23.65 17.39 -14.20
N LEU A 393 -22.86 18.43 -13.92
CA LEU A 393 -23.07 19.30 -12.75
C LEU A 393 -24.35 20.12 -12.86
N LEU A 394 -24.73 20.58 -14.06
CA LEU A 394 -26.00 21.27 -14.32
C LEU A 394 -27.19 20.34 -14.10
N SER A 395 -27.13 19.08 -14.58
CA SER A 395 -28.19 18.09 -14.30
C SER A 395 -28.26 17.83 -12.80
N GLY A 396 -27.14 17.49 -12.15
CA GLY A 396 -27.11 17.21 -10.72
C GLY A 396 -27.67 18.36 -9.87
N ILE A 397 -27.36 19.62 -10.19
CA ILE A 397 -27.94 20.79 -9.51
C ILE A 397 -29.44 20.93 -9.83
N GLY A 398 -29.87 20.65 -11.07
CA GLY A 398 -31.28 20.63 -11.45
C GLY A 398 -32.09 19.50 -10.81
N ASP A 399 -31.47 18.35 -10.57
CA ASP A 399 -32.08 17.17 -9.96
C ASP A 399 -32.18 17.34 -8.43
N ILE A 400 -31.11 17.83 -7.78
CA ILE A 400 -31.12 18.31 -6.39
C ILE A 400 -32.17 19.43 -6.22
N PHE A 401 -32.31 20.34 -7.20
CA PHE A 401 -33.33 21.38 -7.16
C PHE A 401 -34.76 20.80 -7.21
N LYS A 402 -35.04 19.79 -8.04
CA LYS A 402 -36.34 19.10 -8.05
C LYS A 402 -36.62 18.41 -6.70
N GLU A 403 -35.62 17.70 -6.16
CA GLU A 403 -35.77 16.89 -4.95
C GLU A 403 -35.98 17.74 -3.68
N LEU A 404 -35.37 18.93 -3.60
CA LEU A 404 -35.61 19.91 -2.53
C LEU A 404 -36.80 20.86 -2.80
N SER A 405 -37.33 20.87 -4.03
CA SER A 405 -38.47 21.69 -4.44
C SER A 405 -39.73 20.86 -4.67
N GLY A 406 -40.16 20.16 -3.61
CA GLY A 406 -41.59 20.10 -3.33
C GLY A 406 -42.17 21.52 -3.35
N GLU A 407 -43.40 21.66 -3.82
CA GLU A 407 -43.93 22.85 -4.53
C GLU A 407 -43.70 24.23 -3.88
N ASP A 408 -43.84 25.27 -4.71
CA ASP A 408 -43.67 26.69 -4.42
C ASP A 408 -42.27 27.18 -4.00
N ALA A 409 -41.56 27.69 -5.00
CA ALA A 409 -40.55 28.74 -4.87
C ALA A 409 -40.85 29.86 -5.88
N PRO A 410 -41.05 31.14 -5.46
CA PRO A 410 -41.56 32.22 -6.32
C PRO A 410 -40.59 32.71 -7.42
N ILE A 411 -39.46 32.03 -7.60
CA ILE A 411 -38.38 32.37 -8.52
C ILE A 411 -38.61 31.76 -9.92
N LEU A 412 -39.45 30.71 -10.01
CA LEU A 412 -40.00 30.23 -11.29
C LEU A 412 -40.70 31.35 -12.08
N ASN A 413 -41.33 32.29 -11.38
CA ASN A 413 -42.06 33.42 -11.98
C ASN A 413 -41.15 34.59 -12.42
N VAL A 414 -39.83 34.44 -12.28
CA VAL A 414 -38.80 35.37 -12.80
C VAL A 414 -38.02 34.75 -13.98
N LEU A 415 -38.03 33.41 -14.09
CA LEU A 415 -37.36 32.63 -15.14
C LEU A 415 -38.32 32.25 -16.30
N SER A 416 -39.32 33.09 -16.55
CA SER A 416 -40.60 32.77 -17.22
C SER A 416 -40.56 32.35 -18.69
N PHE A 417 -39.38 32.07 -19.28
CA PHE A 417 -39.25 31.64 -20.68
C PHE A 417 -38.25 30.50 -20.96
N ASN A 418 -37.44 30.05 -19.99
CA ASN A 418 -36.58 28.87 -20.20
C ASN A 418 -36.28 28.14 -18.88
N THR A 419 -36.79 26.92 -18.74
CA THR A 419 -36.54 25.99 -17.62
C THR A 419 -35.20 25.25 -17.71
N LEU A 420 -34.23 25.82 -18.43
CA LEU A 420 -32.92 25.22 -18.69
C LEU A 420 -31.85 25.84 -17.78
N LEU A 421 -31.11 24.99 -17.08
CA LEU A 421 -30.10 25.41 -16.10
C LEU A 421 -28.83 25.89 -16.82
N THR A 422 -28.80 27.11 -17.33
CA THR A 422 -27.61 27.69 -17.98
C THR A 422 -26.58 28.15 -16.95
N ALA A 423 -25.27 28.10 -17.28
CA ALA A 423 -24.16 28.48 -16.39
C ALA A 423 -24.33 29.84 -15.68
N HIS A 424 -24.95 30.83 -16.33
CA HIS A 424 -25.27 32.14 -15.75
C HIS A 424 -26.31 32.07 -14.61
N ASN A 425 -27.27 31.14 -14.71
CA ASN A 425 -28.40 31.01 -13.79
C ASN A 425 -28.07 30.11 -12.59
N VAL A 426 -27.06 29.23 -12.69
CA VAL A 426 -26.66 28.27 -11.64
C VAL A 426 -26.53 28.91 -10.26
N LYS A 427 -25.93 30.10 -10.18
CA LYS A 427 -25.73 30.81 -8.91
C LYS A 427 -27.04 31.17 -8.18
N LEU A 428 -28.11 31.41 -8.93
CA LEU A 428 -29.46 31.63 -8.36
C LEU A 428 -30.04 30.31 -7.83
N PHE A 429 -29.97 29.22 -8.60
CA PHE A 429 -30.46 27.91 -8.16
C PHE A 429 -29.71 27.39 -6.93
N ILE A 430 -28.38 27.50 -6.88
CA ILE A 430 -27.58 27.14 -5.70
C ILE A 430 -27.98 27.99 -4.48
N GLY A 431 -28.16 29.30 -4.63
CA GLY A 431 -28.59 30.17 -3.52
C GLY A 431 -30.01 29.90 -3.01
N VAL A 432 -30.87 29.26 -3.82
CA VAL A 432 -32.19 28.78 -3.39
C VAL A 432 -32.06 27.44 -2.66
N ILE A 433 -31.28 26.49 -3.21
CA ILE A 433 -30.92 25.23 -2.56
C ILE A 433 -30.33 25.51 -1.18
N GLU A 434 -29.34 26.40 -1.07
CA GLU A 434 -28.69 26.81 0.17
C GLU A 434 -29.68 27.35 1.21
N ARG A 435 -30.67 28.17 0.80
CA ARG A 435 -31.71 28.64 1.72
C ARG A 435 -32.65 27.51 2.15
N ARG A 436 -33.06 26.63 1.23
CA ARG A 436 -33.98 25.51 1.53
C ARG A 436 -33.29 24.47 2.42
N THR A 437 -32.02 24.12 2.16
CA THR A 437 -31.24 23.21 3.01
C THR A 437 -30.93 23.81 4.37
N ASN A 438 -30.59 25.11 4.48
CA ASN A 438 -30.45 25.77 5.78
C ASN A 438 -31.77 25.76 6.58
N MET A 439 -32.94 25.88 5.92
CA MET A 439 -34.23 25.70 6.60
C MET A 439 -34.45 24.24 7.04
N CYS A 440 -34.17 23.25 6.19
CA CYS A 440 -34.26 21.83 6.58
C CYS A 440 -33.31 21.49 7.73
N ILE A 441 -32.07 22.01 7.72
CA ILE A 441 -31.11 21.89 8.82
C ILE A 441 -31.64 22.57 10.09
N SER A 442 -32.29 23.74 9.99
CA SER A 442 -32.92 24.37 11.16
C SER A 442 -34.08 23.55 11.74
N ASN A 443 -34.87 22.87 10.89
CA ASN A 443 -35.93 21.97 11.34
C ASN A 443 -35.37 20.68 11.95
N ILE A 444 -34.29 20.11 11.39
CA ILE A 444 -33.62 18.93 11.94
C ILE A 444 -32.92 19.26 13.27
N ASN A 445 -32.35 20.45 13.44
CA ASN A 445 -31.85 20.92 14.74
C ASN A 445 -32.96 20.98 15.81
N ILE A 446 -34.19 21.34 15.42
CA ILE A 446 -35.36 21.34 16.32
C ILE A 446 -35.74 19.90 16.76
N GLU A 447 -35.44 18.88 15.95
CA GLU A 447 -35.63 17.46 16.31
C GLU A 447 -34.42 16.85 17.06
N GLU A 448 -33.17 17.24 16.74
CA GLU A 448 -31.98 16.77 17.47
C GLU A 448 -31.90 17.34 18.90
N ASP A 449 -32.36 18.58 19.15
CA ASP A 449 -32.49 19.17 20.49
C ASP A 449 -33.43 18.36 21.43
N LEU A 450 -34.31 17.53 20.86
CA LEU A 450 -35.19 16.62 21.59
C LEU A 450 -34.54 15.26 21.91
N SER A 451 -33.55 14.81 21.12
CA SER A 451 -32.96 13.47 21.28
C SER A 451 -31.56 13.44 21.91
N ASN A 452 -30.72 14.46 21.72
CA ASN A 452 -29.33 14.45 22.20
C ASN A 452 -29.14 15.05 23.62
N LYS A 453 -30.17 14.98 24.48
CA LYS A 453 -30.12 15.50 25.87
C LYS A 453 -29.70 14.46 26.93
N ILE A 454 -29.11 13.34 26.50
CA ILE A 454 -28.60 12.27 27.37
C ILE A 454 -27.18 11.86 26.89
N LEU A 455 -26.27 11.61 27.85
CA LEU A 455 -24.86 11.18 27.67
C LEU A 455 -23.85 12.23 27.16
N ALA A 456 -23.48 13.12 28.09
CA ALA A 456 -22.30 13.98 28.02
C ALA A 456 -20.96 13.25 27.78
N LYS A 457 -20.02 13.90 27.08
CA LYS A 457 -18.70 14.32 27.62
C LYS A 457 -17.89 15.20 26.65
N LYS A 458 -16.84 15.84 27.20
CA LYS A 458 -15.89 16.72 26.49
C LYS A 458 -14.79 15.96 25.74
N ASP A 459 -14.08 16.73 24.92
CA ASP A 459 -12.67 16.58 24.50
C ASP A 459 -12.30 15.49 23.48
N ARG A 460 -12.15 15.92 22.21
CA ARG A 460 -10.97 15.54 21.39
C ARG A 460 -10.70 16.53 20.25
N ILE A 461 -9.55 17.19 20.30
CA ILE A 461 -8.97 17.95 19.18
C ILE A 461 -8.01 17.02 18.42
N PRO A 462 -8.10 16.95 17.09
CA PRO A 462 -6.94 16.71 16.24
C PRO A 462 -6.67 17.90 15.34
N LYS A 463 -5.43 18.41 15.34
CA LYS A 463 -4.94 19.32 14.29
C LYS A 463 -4.70 18.51 13.02
N PHE A 464 -5.05 19.03 11.85
CA PHE A 464 -4.46 18.58 10.59
C PHE A 464 -3.56 19.64 9.98
N ASN A 465 -2.49 19.16 9.36
CA ASN A 465 -1.28 19.92 9.05
C ASN A 465 -1.16 20.09 7.54
N VAL A 466 -1.54 21.26 7.01
CA VAL A 466 -1.35 21.57 5.59
C VAL A 466 0.12 21.92 5.37
N LYS A 467 0.90 20.91 4.98
CA LYS A 467 2.31 21.05 4.63
C LYS A 467 2.61 20.37 3.31
N ASP A 468 3.45 21.04 2.53
CA ASP A 468 4.33 20.51 1.50
C ASP A 468 3.68 19.68 0.36
N ASN A 469 3.31 20.35 -0.75
CA ASN A 469 3.66 19.89 -2.10
C ASN A 469 3.53 21.00 -3.16
N VAL A 470 4.45 21.97 -3.11
CA VAL A 470 4.73 22.88 -4.23
C VAL A 470 6.25 22.89 -4.47
N LYS A 471 6.74 21.96 -5.29
CA LYS A 471 8.00 22.02 -6.07
C LYS A 471 8.28 20.71 -6.82
N GLN A 472 7.91 20.67 -8.10
CA GLN A 472 8.55 19.88 -9.16
C GLN A 472 8.17 20.52 -10.50
N ARG A 473 9.09 20.51 -11.47
CA ARG A 473 9.12 21.34 -12.71
C ARG A 473 9.60 22.79 -12.50
N TYR A 474 10.90 22.93 -12.28
CA TYR A 474 11.79 23.28 -13.39
C TYR A 474 12.75 22.11 -13.60
#